data_AF-A0A0M3KAE4-F1
#
_entry.id   AF-A0A0M3KAE4-F1
#
_cell.length_a   1.000
_cell.length_b   1.000
_cell.length_c   1.000
_cell.angle_alpha   90.00
_cell.angle_beta   90.00
_cell.angle_gamma   90.00
#
_symmetry.space_group_name_H-M   'P 1'
#
loop_
_entity.id
_entity.type
_entity.pdbx_description
1 polymer ?
#
loop_
_entity_poly.entity_id
_entity_poly.type
_entity_poly.pdbx_seq_one_letter_code
_entity_poly.pdbx_strand_id
1 'polypeptide(L)' 'MKTSGYEGNKIGSVSSLWTREDKQNLGCMAKVLLELGRAEYLQSLGYKISVYRYVDFCLSPENLLIVGTRYDNADLSV' A
#
# COMPACT_ATOMS: atom_id res chain seq x y z
N MET A 1 -48.85 11.44 -26.74
CA MET A 1 -47.45 11.59 -26.28
C MET A 1 -47.19 10.57 -25.19
N LYS A 2 -46.34 9.56 -25.43
CA LYS A 2 -45.86 8.64 -24.39
C LYS A 2 -44.49 9.14 -23.96
N THR A 3 -44.38 9.69 -22.75
CA THR A 3 -43.08 9.96 -22.13
C THR A 3 -42.59 8.66 -21.50
N SER A 4 -41.71 7.97 -22.23
CA SER A 4 -40.95 6.83 -21.72
C SER A 4 -40.07 7.31 -20.56
N GLY A 5 -40.39 6.88 -19.35
CA GLY A 5 -39.55 7.11 -18.18
C GLY A 5 -38.23 6.37 -18.36
N TYR A 6 -37.13 7.12 -18.42
CA TYR A 6 -35.80 6.56 -18.24
C TYR A 6 -35.67 6.18 -16.77
N GLU A 7 -35.84 4.89 -16.46
CA GLU A 7 -35.37 4.33 -15.19
C GLU A 7 -33.84 4.42 -15.21
N GLY A 8 -33.32 5.51 -14.65
CA GLY A 8 -31.91 5.64 -14.36
C GLY A 8 -31.52 4.48 -13.46
N ASN A 9 -30.68 3.58 -13.99
CA ASN A 9 -30.02 2.52 -13.23
C ASN A 9 -29.44 3.16 -11.97
N LYS A 10 -30.08 2.94 -10.81
CA LYS A 10 -29.50 3.30 -9.52
C LYS A 10 -28.30 2.38 -9.36
N ILE A 11 -27.14 2.83 -9.81
CA ILE A 11 -25.86 2.19 -9.51
C ILE A 11 -25.76 2.27 -7.98
N GLY A 12 -26.12 1.16 -7.32
CA GLY A 12 -25.99 1.03 -5.89
C GLY A 12 -24.56 1.41 -5.49
N SER A 13 -24.41 2.09 -4.36
CA SER A 13 -23.10 2.52 -3.87
C SER A 13 -22.11 1.37 -3.95
N VAL A 14 -21.01 1.52 -4.70
CA VAL A 14 -19.98 0.46 -4.85
C VAL A 14 -19.50 -0.02 -3.47
N SER A 15 -19.56 0.84 -2.45
CA SER A 15 -19.19 0.52 -1.08
C SER A 15 -20.04 -0.58 -0.41
N SER A 16 -21.28 -0.80 -0.86
CA SER A 16 -22.18 -1.85 -0.34
C SER A 16 -21.99 -3.20 -1.01
N LEU A 17 -21.22 -3.27 -2.10
CA LEU A 17 -20.86 -4.53 -2.78
C LEU A 17 -19.64 -5.21 -2.16
N TRP A 18 -18.88 -4.47 -1.35
CA TRP A 18 -17.61 -4.93 -0.79
C TRP A 18 -17.81 -5.45 0.62
N THR A 19 -17.42 -6.70 0.85
CA THR A 19 -17.41 -7.28 2.19
C THR A 19 -16.34 -6.62 3.06
N ARG A 20 -16.39 -6.86 4.37
CA ARG A 20 -15.33 -6.42 5.28
C ARG A 20 -13.99 -7.03 4.90
N GLU A 21 -13.98 -8.30 4.49
CA GLU A 21 -12.80 -9.03 4.07
C GLU A 21 -12.18 -8.41 2.81
N ASP A 22 -13.00 -8.06 1.81
CA ASP A 22 -12.52 -7.41 0.58
C ASP A 22 -11.82 -6.08 0.89
N LYS A 23 -12.41 -5.27 1.78
CA LYS A 23 -11.84 -3.99 2.19
C LYS A 23 -10.52 -4.17 2.93
N GLN A 24 -10.43 -5.20 3.77
CA GLN A 24 -9.22 -5.53 4.50
C GLN A 24 -8.11 -6.01 3.57
N ASN A 25 -8.43 -6.90 2.62
CA ASN A 25 -7.49 -7.39 1.61
C ASN A 25 -6.97 -6.25 0.74
N LEU A 26 -7.86 -5.35 0.29
CA LEU A 26 -7.44 -4.15 -0.44
C LEU A 26 -6.52 -3.26 0.39
N GLY A 27 -6.85 -3.02 1.66
CA GLY A 27 -6.02 -2.24 2.59
C GLY A 27 -4.61 -2.82 2.71
N CYS A 28 -4.51 -4.14 2.88
CA CYS A 28 -3.22 -4.83 2.97
C CYS A 28 -2.41 -4.70 1.67
N MET A 29 -3.04 -4.89 0.51
CA MET A 29 -2.37 -4.73 -0.78
C MET A 29 -1.89 -3.30 -1.03
N ALA A 30 -2.74 -2.32 -0.73
CA ALA A 30 -2.41 -0.90 -0.85
C ALA A 30 -1.23 -0.53 0.05
N LYS A 31 -1.22 -1.03 1.29
CA LYS A 31 -0.11 -0.83 2.22
C LYS A 31 1.21 -1.35 1.66
N VAL A 32 1.22 -2.57 1.11
CA VAL A 32 2.43 -3.15 0.50
C VAL A 32 2.97 -2.26 -0.62
N LEU A 33 2.10 -1.80 -1.52
CA LEU A 33 2.50 -0.92 -2.63
C LEU A 33 3.11 0.40 -2.13
N LEU A 34 2.51 1.01 -1.11
CA LEU A 34 3.03 2.25 -0.54
C LEU A 34 4.41 2.08 0.09
N GLU A 35 4.67 0.99 0.81
CA GLU A 35 5.99 0.76 1.42
C GLU A 35 7.07 0.43 0.38
N LEU A 36 6.72 -0.27 -0.70
CA LEU A 36 7.64 -0.50 -1.82
C LEU A 36 8.01 0.81 -2.51
N GLY A 37 7.02 1.67 -2.80
CA GLY A 37 7.29 2.99 -3.40
C GLY A 37 8.15 3.88 -2.50
N ARG A 38 7.95 3.84 -1.18
CA ARG A 38 8.83 4.53 -0.21
C ARG A 38 10.25 3.96 -0.22
N ALA A 39 10.39 2.63 -0.28
CA ALA A 39 11.70 1.99 -0.34
C ALA A 39 12.46 2.37 -1.63
N GLU A 40 11.78 2.38 -2.78
CA GLU A 40 12.35 2.82 -4.06
C GLU A 40 12.77 4.29 -4.02
N TYR A 41 11.93 5.16 -3.46
CA TYR A 41 12.28 6.57 -3.28
C TYR A 41 13.52 6.73 -2.41
N LEU A 42 13.60 6.04 -1.27
CA LEU A 42 14.77 6.11 -0.40
C LEU A 42 16.04 5.54 -1.07
N GLN A 43 15.92 4.49 -1.87
CA GLN A 43 17.05 4.00 -2.69
C GLN A 43 17.52 5.05 -3.69
N SER A 44 16.60 5.81 -4.31
CA SER A 44 16.97 6.90 -5.22
C SER A 44 17.77 8.03 -4.54
N LEU A 45 17.65 8.15 -3.22
CA LEU A 45 18.42 9.09 -2.39
C LEU A 45 19.77 8.52 -1.93
N GLY A 46 20.17 7.33 -2.40
CA GLY A 46 21.45 6.70 -2.10
C GLY A 46 21.47 5.86 -0.82
N TYR A 47 20.32 5.57 -0.22
CA TYR A 47 20.25 4.64 0.91
C TYR A 47 20.25 3.19 0.42
N LYS A 48 20.95 2.32 1.13
CA LYS A 48 20.74 0.88 1.03
C LYS A 48 19.52 0.51 1.86
N ILE A 49 18.46 0.02 1.20
CA ILE A 49 17.17 -0.26 1.82
C ILE A 49 16.91 -1.77 1.90
N SER A 50 16.23 -2.20 2.95
CA SER A 50 15.64 -3.54 3.09
C SER A 50 14.24 -3.44 3.68
N VAL A 51 13.30 -4.24 3.19
CA VAL A 51 11.90 -4.27 3.65
C VAL A 51 11.61 -5.63 4.25
N TYR A 52 11.17 -5.65 5.51
CA TYR A 52 10.93 -6.86 6.27
C TYR A 52 9.47 -6.99 6.69
N ARG A 53 8.96 -8.23 6.63
CA ARG A 53 7.78 -8.62 7.42
C ARG A 53 8.28 -9.00 8.81
N TYR A 54 8.04 -8.13 9.79
CA TYR A 54 8.60 -8.28 11.14
C TYR A 54 7.61 -8.89 12.15
N VAL A 55 6.34 -9.05 11.74
CA VAL A 55 5.27 -9.71 12.52
C VAL A 55 4.57 -10.70 11.61
N ASP A 56 4.03 -11.77 12.20
CA ASP A 56 3.16 -12.72 11.49
C ASP A 56 1.98 -11.99 10.82
N PHE A 57 1.70 -12.37 9.57
CA PHE A 57 0.61 -11.81 8.78
C PHE A 57 -0.76 -12.00 9.45
N CYS A 58 -0.95 -13.08 10.22
CA CYS A 58 -2.18 -13.33 10.96
C CYS A 58 -2.40 -12.32 12.09
N LEU A 59 -1.33 -11.69 12.59
CA LEU A 59 -1.36 -10.72 13.69
C LEU A 59 -1.38 -9.27 13.19
N SER A 60 -0.66 -8.98 12.11
CA SER A 60 -0.73 -7.70 11.43
C SER A 60 -0.39 -7.85 9.94
N PRO A 61 -1.42 -7.97 9.07
CA PRO A 61 -1.21 -8.24 7.66
C PRO A 61 -0.59 -7.07 6.88
N GLU A 62 -0.51 -5.90 7.51
CA GLU A 62 0.00 -4.65 6.93
C GLU A 62 1.39 -4.24 7.48
N ASN A 63 1.98 -5.04 8.38
CA ASN A 63 3.22 -4.71 9.05
C ASN A 63 4.46 -5.01 8.19
N LEU A 64 4.89 -3.99 7.45
CA LEU A 64 6.20 -3.93 6.82
C LEU A 64 7.08 -2.92 7.55
N LEU A 65 8.33 -3.31 7.80
CA LEU A 65 9.38 -2.47 8.34
C LEU A 65 10.38 -2.13 7.23
N ILE A 66 10.58 -0.85 6.98
CA ILE A 66 11.63 -0.36 6.08
C ILE A 66 12.86 -0.02 6.93
N VAL A 67 13.99 -0.64 6.61
CA VAL A 67 15.29 -0.34 7.21
C VAL A 67 16.18 0.28 6.15
N GLY A 68 16.76 1.43 6.44
CA GLY A 68 17.68 2.11 5.54
C GLY A 68 19.00 2.43 6.21
N THR A 69 20.09 2.11 5.53
CA THR A 69 21.45 2.45 5.95
C THR A 69 22.09 3.35 4.91
N ARG A 70 22.72 4.45 5.34
CA ARG A 70 23.57 5.27 4.50
C ARG A 70 25.00 5.19 5.04
N TYR A 71 25.95 4.89 4.17
CA TYR A 71 27.35 5.07 4.51
C TYR A 71 27.65 6.54 4.31
N ASP A 72 27.88 7.27 5.39
CA ASP A 72 28.41 8.62 5.25
C ASP A 72 29.86 8.48 4.75
N ASN A 73 30.22 9.21 3.68
CA ASN A 73 31.57 9.20 3.08
C ASN A 73 32.67 9.74 4.03
N ALA A 74 32.38 9.90 5.33
CA ALA A 74 33.34 10.33 6.34
C ALA A 74 34.26 9.20 6.84
N ASP A 75 33.95 7.93 6.57
CA ASP A 75 34.68 6.77 7.12
C ASP A 75 35.66 6.10 6.14
N LEU A 76 35.98 6.71 5.00
CA LEU A 76 36.93 6.15 4.02
C LEU A 76 38.24 6.95 3.87
N SER A 77 38.62 7.77 4.86
CA SER A 77 39.99 8.25 4.98
C SER A 77 40.82 7.30 5.86
N VAL A 78 41.36 6.23 5.26
CA VAL A 78 42.50 5.48 5.80
C VAL A 78 43.64 5.54 4.80
#